data_AF-A0A2L2YNE9-F1
#
_entry.id   AF-A0A2L2YNE9-F1
#
_cell.length_a   1.000
_cell.length_b   1.000
_cell.length_c   1.000
_cell.angle_alpha   90.00
_cell.angle_beta   90.00
_cell.angle_gamma   90.00
#
_symmetry.space_group_name_H-M   'P 1'
#
loop_
_entity.id
_entity.type
_entity.pdbx_description
1 polymer ?
#
loop_
_entity_poly.entity_id
_entity_poly.type
_entity_poly.pdbx_seq_one_letter_code
_entity_poly.pdbx_strand_id
1 'polypeptide(L)'
;TAYAHYTSFWIDNEEYIYKLHISVFSGTAGDSMTYHNGMSFSTNDRDNDRDVKNFADLFNGGWFYNSSHSANFNGLYLKGTH
;
A
#
# COMPACT_ATOMS: atom_id res chain seq x y z
N THR A 1 -14.96 -6.65 -15.98
CA THR A 1 -13.76 -5.86 -15.65
C THR A 1 -13.94 -5.27 -14.26
N ALA A 2 -12.90 -5.28 -13.44
CA ALA A 2 -12.93 -4.74 -12.08
C ALA A 2 -12.11 -3.44 -12.03
N TYR A 3 -12.55 -2.45 -11.27
CA TYR A 3 -11.80 -1.21 -11.04
C TYR A 3 -12.05 -0.67 -9.63
N ALA A 4 -11.10 0.12 -9.13
CA ALA A 4 -11.22 0.90 -7.91
C ALA A 4 -10.84 2.36 -8.24
N HIS A 5 -11.66 3.28 -7.79
CA HIS A 5 -11.48 4.73 -7.97
C HIS A 5 -11.53 5.39 -6.59
N TYR A 6 -10.62 6.33 -6.36
CA TYR A 6 -10.55 7.14 -5.16
C TYR A 6 -10.69 8.59 -5.57
N THR A 7 -11.59 9.33 -4.92
CA THR A 7 -11.94 10.70 -5.35
C THR A 7 -10.75 11.65 -5.30
N SER A 8 -9.83 11.40 -4.38
CA SER A 8 -8.59 12.15 -4.24
C SER A 8 -7.45 11.19 -3.94
N PHE A 9 -6.28 11.51 -4.47
CA PHE A 9 -5.04 10.77 -4.25
C PHE A 9 -3.89 11.78 -4.23
N TRP A 10 -3.12 11.79 -3.14
CA TRP A 10 -1.84 12.48 -3.08
C TRP A 10 -0.91 11.79 -2.07
N ILE A 11 0.36 12.11 -2.17
CA ILE A 11 1.40 11.66 -1.23
C ILE A 11 2.13 12.88 -0.68
N ASP A 12 2.59 12.79 0.56
CA ASP A 12 3.47 13.80 1.11
C ASP A 12 4.89 13.73 0.48
N ASN A 13 5.76 14.67 0.83
CA ASN A 13 7.15 14.65 0.42
C ASN A 13 7.98 13.64 1.24
N GLU A 14 9.29 13.59 0.98
CA GLU A 14 10.21 12.70 1.70
C GLU A 14 10.33 12.99 3.21
N GLU A 15 10.19 14.25 3.62
CA GLU A 15 10.22 14.65 5.04
C GLU A 15 9.11 13.94 5.84
N TYR A 16 7.96 13.72 5.20
CA TYR A 16 6.83 12.97 5.74
C TYR A 16 6.74 11.54 5.19
N ILE A 17 7.85 11.01 4.66
CA ILE A 17 8.01 9.60 4.26
C ILE A 17 6.92 9.19 3.25
N TYR A 18 6.60 10.10 2.33
CA TYR A 18 5.66 9.87 1.23
C TYR A 18 4.27 9.39 1.66
N LYS A 19 3.81 9.73 2.87
CA LYS A 19 2.55 9.23 3.42
C LYS A 19 1.39 9.33 2.42
N LEU A 20 0.65 8.23 2.29
CA LEU A 20 -0.49 8.12 1.38
C LEU A 20 -1.73 8.83 1.92
N HIS A 21 -2.39 9.59 1.05
CA HIS A 21 -3.70 10.17 1.32
C HIS A 21 -4.67 9.81 0.19
N ILE A 22 -5.69 9.05 0.53
CA ILE A 22 -6.80 8.70 -0.36
C ILE A 22 -8.14 8.94 0.31
N SER A 23 -9.17 9.11 -0.49
CA SER A 23 -10.52 9.34 0.00
C SER A 23 -11.56 8.62 -0.86
N VAL A 24 -12.76 8.45 -0.30
CA VAL A 24 -14.00 8.01 -0.96
C VAL A 24 -13.78 7.04 -2.12
N PHE A 25 -13.84 5.75 -1.80
CA PHE A 25 -13.81 4.66 -2.76
C PHE A 25 -15.10 4.58 -3.59
N SER A 26 -14.95 4.24 -4.87
CA SER A 26 -16.00 3.73 -5.73
C SER A 26 -15.44 2.69 -6.71
N GLY A 27 -16.28 1.78 -7.18
CA GLY A 27 -15.91 0.80 -8.20
C GLY A 27 -16.37 -0.62 -7.89
N THR A 28 -15.85 -1.58 -8.65
CA THR A 28 -16.30 -2.97 -8.66
C THR A 28 -15.22 -3.97 -8.20
N ALA A 29 -13.99 -3.51 -7.95
CA ALA A 29 -12.89 -4.37 -7.49
C ALA A 29 -12.91 -4.68 -5.99
N GLY A 30 -13.77 -4.01 -5.21
CA GLY A 30 -13.67 -3.97 -3.75
C GLY A 30 -12.67 -2.91 -3.27
N ASP A 31 -12.76 -2.55 -1.99
CA ASP A 31 -11.92 -1.50 -1.39
C ASP A 31 -10.77 -2.11 -0.58
N SER A 32 -9.63 -2.31 -1.25
CA SER A 32 -8.41 -2.79 -0.60
C SER A 32 -7.41 -1.69 -0.27
N MET A 33 -7.53 -0.48 -0.85
CA MET A 33 -6.55 0.59 -0.59
C MET A 33 -6.88 1.44 0.63
N THR A 34 -8.15 1.58 1.04
CA THR A 34 -8.49 2.40 2.20
C THR A 34 -7.78 1.94 3.48
N TYR A 35 -7.47 0.64 3.59
CA TYR A 35 -6.66 0.08 4.67
C TYR A 35 -5.23 0.66 4.77
N HIS A 36 -4.69 1.14 3.65
CA HIS A 36 -3.37 1.74 3.51
C HIS A 36 -3.38 3.27 3.67
N ASN A 37 -4.55 3.88 3.80
CA ASN A 37 -4.67 5.34 3.92
C ASN A 37 -3.96 5.86 5.18
N GLY A 38 -3.13 6.89 5.03
CA GLY A 38 -2.34 7.48 6.10
C GLY A 38 -1.08 6.71 6.47
N MET A 39 -0.73 5.62 5.77
CA MET A 39 0.52 4.90 5.98
C MET A 39 1.67 5.54 5.22
N SER A 40 2.86 5.48 5.80
CA SER A 40 4.12 5.86 5.17
C SER A 40 4.59 4.78 4.20
N PHE A 41 5.44 5.15 3.24
CA PHE A 41 5.99 4.19 2.30
C PHE A 41 7.14 3.39 2.94
N SER A 42 7.08 2.06 2.86
CA SER A 42 8.11 1.16 3.40
C SER A 42 8.80 0.39 2.28
N THR A 43 10.09 0.12 2.47
CA THR A 43 10.96 -0.65 1.58
C THR A 43 11.77 -1.67 2.38
N ASN A 44 12.45 -2.59 1.70
CA ASN A 44 13.25 -3.63 2.36
C ASN A 44 14.36 -3.06 3.27
N ASP A 45 14.87 -1.88 2.96
CA ASP A 45 15.90 -1.17 3.70
C ASP A 45 15.36 -0.08 4.64
N ARG A 46 14.06 0.23 4.57
CA ARG A 46 13.42 1.27 5.37
C ARG A 46 12.04 0.84 5.85
N ASP A 47 12.00 0.31 7.07
CA ASP A 47 10.78 -0.10 7.75
C ASP A 47 10.06 1.12 8.36
N ASN A 48 8.96 1.53 7.74
CA ASN A 48 8.07 2.59 8.22
C ASN A 48 6.64 2.06 8.43
N ASP A 49 6.47 0.74 8.52
CA ASP A 49 5.17 0.13 8.77
C ASP A 49 4.85 0.12 10.27
N ARG A 50 3.71 -0.48 10.68
CA ARG A 50 3.25 -0.43 12.08
C ARG A 50 3.57 -1.69 12.88
N ASP A 51 4.34 -2.61 12.32
CA ASP A 51 4.66 -3.89 12.93
C ASP A 51 6.14 -3.92 13.36
N VAL A 52 6.52 -4.97 14.08
CA VAL A 52 7.91 -5.24 14.47
C VAL A 52 8.66 -5.92 13.33
N LYS A 53 7.93 -6.53 12.39
CA LYS A 53 8.48 -7.18 11.20
C LYS A 53 8.41 -6.23 10.01
N ASN A 54 9.50 -6.16 9.24
CA ASN A 54 9.49 -5.44 7.98
C ASN A 54 8.65 -6.19 6.92
N PHE A 55 7.48 -5.66 6.59
CA PHE A 55 6.61 -6.29 5.60
C PHE A 55 7.09 -6.12 4.16
N ALA A 56 7.87 -5.07 3.87
CA ALA A 56 8.47 -4.90 2.55
C ALA A 56 9.50 -5.99 2.24
N ASP A 57 10.22 -6.48 3.25
CA ASP A 57 11.13 -7.63 3.12
C ASP A 57 10.35 -8.94 2.92
N LEU A 58 9.29 -9.16 3.70
CA LEU A 58 8.46 -10.37 3.60
C LEU A 58 7.69 -10.49 2.28
N PHE A 59 7.16 -9.38 1.77
CA PHE A 59 6.31 -9.35 0.58
C PHE A 59 7.02 -8.87 -0.69
N ASN A 60 8.34 -8.62 -0.59
CA ASN A 60 9.21 -8.27 -1.71
C ASN A 60 8.68 -7.09 -2.55
N GLY A 61 8.27 -6.02 -1.89
CA GLY A 61 7.68 -4.85 -2.54
C GLY A 61 7.89 -3.57 -1.75
N GLY A 62 7.89 -2.43 -2.44
CA GLY A 62 7.79 -1.12 -1.81
C GLY A 62 6.33 -0.68 -1.75
N TRP A 63 5.77 -0.49 -0.56
CA TRP A 63 4.34 -0.20 -0.40
C TRP A 63 4.01 0.60 0.85
N PHE A 64 2.79 1.13 0.88
CA PHE A 64 2.19 1.79 2.05
C PHE A 64 1.72 0.75 3.08
N TYR A 65 2.60 -0.12 3.55
CA TYR A 65 2.26 -1.21 4.48
C TYR A 65 1.71 -0.68 5.81
N ASN A 66 0.75 -1.41 6.38
CA ASN A 66 0.19 -1.12 7.70
C ASN A 66 0.67 -2.21 8.66
N SER A 67 -0.19 -3.16 9.07
CA SER A 67 0.22 -4.43 9.66
C SER A 67 0.03 -5.55 8.63
N SER A 68 0.85 -5.53 7.57
CA SER A 68 0.72 -6.25 6.29
C SER A 68 0.00 -5.41 5.23
N HIS A 69 -0.86 -6.03 4.42
CA HIS A 69 -1.47 -5.44 3.24
C HIS A 69 -2.78 -6.09 2.86
N SER A 70 -3.70 -5.27 2.35
CA SER A 70 -4.91 -5.71 1.65
C SER A 70 -4.75 -5.60 0.11
N ALA A 71 -3.70 -4.92 -0.36
CA ALA A 71 -3.25 -4.86 -1.75
C ALA A 71 -1.72 -4.86 -1.83
N ASN A 72 -1.14 -5.57 -2.81
CA ASN A 72 0.32 -5.65 -3.02
C ASN A 72 0.71 -5.43 -4.49
N PHE A 73 0.36 -4.28 -5.07
CA PHE A 73 0.60 -4.08 -6.50
C PHE A 73 2.08 -4.05 -6.89
N ASN A 74 2.97 -3.80 -5.93
CA ASN A 74 4.42 -3.78 -6.11
C ASN A 74 5.12 -5.06 -5.61
N GLY A 75 4.38 -6.13 -5.34
CA GLY A 75 4.94 -7.43 -4.99
C GLY A 75 5.41 -8.24 -6.20
N LEU A 76 5.79 -9.50 -5.95
CA LEU A 76 6.25 -10.41 -6.99
C LEU A 76 5.16 -10.70 -8.04
N TYR A 77 5.55 -10.69 -9.31
CA TYR A 77 4.70 -11.14 -10.41
C TYR A 77 4.71 -12.68 -10.55
N LEU A 78 3.82 -13.35 -9.82
CA LEU A 78 3.86 -14.82 -9.65
C LEU A 78 3.28 -15.65 -10.81
N LYS A 79 2.70 -15.01 -11.83
CA LYS A 79 2.01 -15.69 -12.96
C LYS A 79 0.98 -16.75 -12.52
N GLY A 80 0.35 -16.57 -11.36
CA GLY A 80 -0.51 -17.57 -10.73
C GLY A 80 -0.99 -17.14 -9.35
N THR A 81 -1.44 -18.09 -8.54
CA THR A 81 -1.93 -17.84 -7.18
C THR A 81 -0.86 -17.23 -6.29
N HIS A 82 -1.26 -16.17 -5.59
CA HIS A 82 -0.53 -15.48 -4.54
C HIS A 82 -1.10 -15.89 -3.17
#